data_AF-A0A662V4W0-F1
#
_entry.id   AF-A0A662V4W0-F1
#
_cell.length_a   1.000
_cell.length_b   1.000
_cell.length_c   1.000
_cell.angle_alpha   90.00
_cell.angle_beta   90.00
_cell.angle_gamma   90.00
#
_symmetry.space_group_name_H-M   'P 1'
#
loop_
_entity.id
_entity.type
_entity.pdbx_description
1 polymer ?
#
loop_
_entity_poly.entity_id
_entity_poly.type
_entity_poly.pdbx_seq_one_letter_code
_entity_poly.pdbx_strand_id
1 'polypeptide(L)'
;MINELRLDNIRLNPHPPPIKGGREFSRDYKEAFLKIEDILSHYALGNIDYEYAIKALLYAKNAIIPKMDYSKEIKKKLINLYDEALKLLQRLRTPEKIKQWLLNNGPPRLTSKSLENYMHKRSK
;
A
#
# COMPACT_ATOMS: atom_id res chain seq x y z
N MET A 1 13.06 -11.17 8.38
CA MET A 1 11.72 -10.83 7.85
C MET A 1 11.33 -9.34 8.01
N ILE A 2 12.28 -8.41 8.19
CA ILE A 2 12.09 -6.95 7.96
C ILE A 2 12.50 -6.55 6.52
N ASN A 3 13.33 -7.36 5.87
CA ASN A 3 13.88 -7.11 4.54
C ASN A 3 12.84 -6.98 3.42
N GLU A 4 11.60 -7.43 3.66
CA GLU A 4 10.49 -7.31 2.71
C GLU A 4 9.78 -5.94 2.77
N LEU A 5 10.01 -5.14 3.82
CA LEU A 5 9.44 -3.80 3.97
C LEU A 5 10.26 -2.78 3.17
N ARG A 6 9.98 -2.71 1.87
CA ARG A 6 10.63 -1.78 0.94
C ARG A 6 9.64 -1.29 -0.11
N LEU A 7 9.83 -0.06 -0.58
CA LEU A 7 8.91 0.55 -1.54
C LEU A 7 8.89 -0.19 -2.89
N ASP A 8 10.02 -0.77 -3.33
CA ASP A 8 10.14 -1.60 -4.54
C ASP A 8 9.30 -2.88 -4.50
N ASN A 9 8.82 -3.31 -3.32
CA ASN A 9 7.92 -4.45 -3.19
C ASN A 9 6.42 -4.08 -3.34
N ILE A 10 6.11 -2.79 -3.51
CA ILE A 10 4.76 -2.29 -3.78
C ILE A 10 4.47 -2.42 -5.27
N ARG A 11 3.29 -2.95 -5.61
CA ARG A 11 2.86 -3.20 -7.00
C ARG A 11 1.46 -2.65 -7.18
N LEU A 12 1.02 -2.47 -8.43
CA LEU A 12 -0.34 -2.01 -8.67
C LEU A 12 -1.34 -3.06 -8.15
N ASN A 13 -2.20 -2.67 -7.21
CA ASN A 13 -3.37 -3.47 -6.85
C ASN A 13 -4.55 -3.01 -7.72
N PRO A 14 -5.08 -3.83 -8.65
CA PRO A 14 -6.19 -3.42 -9.52
C PRO A 14 -7.52 -3.27 -8.74
N HIS A 15 -7.64 -3.89 -7.57
CA HIS A 15 -8.82 -3.84 -6.73
C HIS A 15 -8.41 -3.54 -5.27
N PRO A 16 -7.91 -2.32 -4.99
CA PRO A 16 -7.44 -1.96 -3.67
C PRO A 16 -8.61 -1.93 -2.67
N PRO A 17 -8.44 -2.45 -1.44
CA PRO A 17 -9.41 -2.29 -0.36
C PRO A 17 -9.67 -0.81 -0.06
N PRO A 18 -10.89 -0.46 0.41
CA PRO A 18 -11.24 0.92 0.70
C PRO A 18 -10.24 1.66 1.61
N ILE A 19 -10.00 2.94 1.33
CA ILE A 19 -9.09 3.76 2.16
C ILE A 19 -9.56 3.85 3.61
N LYS A 20 -10.86 3.98 3.83
CA LYS A 20 -11.46 3.93 5.17
C LYS A 20 -11.88 2.49 5.50
N GLY A 21 -11.33 1.93 6.57
CA GLY A 21 -11.75 0.62 7.09
C GLY A 21 -11.25 -0.63 6.32
N GLY A 22 -10.55 -0.48 5.19
CA GLY A 22 -10.10 -1.63 4.39
C GLY A 22 -8.89 -2.41 4.93
N ARG A 23 -8.20 -1.90 5.96
CA ARG A 23 -7.00 -2.50 6.57
C ARG A 23 -7.07 -2.41 8.08
N GLU A 24 -6.62 -3.46 8.76
CA GLU A 24 -6.61 -3.56 10.22
C GLU A 24 -5.16 -3.56 10.75
N PHE A 25 -4.69 -2.39 11.20
CA PHE A 25 -3.30 -2.21 11.61
C PHE A 25 -2.98 -2.94 12.92
N SER A 26 -3.97 -3.18 13.79
CA SER A 26 -3.79 -3.96 15.01
C SER A 26 -3.37 -5.41 14.76
N ARG A 27 -3.66 -5.96 13.58
CA ARG A 27 -3.42 -7.37 13.27
C ARG A 27 -1.95 -7.67 12.95
N ASP A 28 -1.34 -6.87 12.08
CA ASP A 28 0.03 -7.06 11.61
C ASP A 28 0.56 -5.74 11.02
N TYR A 29 1.84 -5.43 11.27
CA TYR A 29 2.53 -4.30 10.65
C TYR A 29 2.54 -4.38 9.11
N LYS A 30 2.40 -5.58 8.53
CA LYS A 30 2.22 -5.78 7.09
C LYS A 30 0.97 -5.08 6.56
N GLU A 31 -0.10 -4.97 7.34
CA GLU A 31 -1.31 -4.23 6.92
C GLU A 31 -1.02 -2.74 6.79
N ALA A 32 -0.17 -2.17 7.66
CA ALA A 32 0.29 -0.79 7.52
C ALA A 32 1.17 -0.61 6.27
N PHE A 33 2.03 -1.58 5.96
CA PHE A 33 2.81 -1.55 4.73
C PHE A 33 1.93 -1.62 3.48
N LEU A 34 0.98 -2.56 3.42
CA LEU A 34 0.05 -2.73 2.31
C LEU A 34 -0.89 -1.53 2.15
N LYS A 35 -1.12 -0.75 3.21
CA LYS A 35 -1.89 0.49 3.09
C LYS A 35 -1.25 1.50 2.14
N ILE A 36 0.09 1.55 2.08
CA ILE A 36 0.80 2.40 1.10
C ILE A 36 0.43 1.96 -0.32
N GLU A 37 0.48 0.65 -0.58
CA GLU A 37 0.08 0.09 -1.87
C GLU A 37 -1.36 0.46 -2.25
N ASP A 38 -2.29 0.28 -1.32
CA ASP A 38 -3.70 0.58 -1.58
C ASP A 38 -3.89 2.06 -1.92
N ILE A 39 -3.26 2.97 -1.17
CA ILE A 39 -3.34 4.42 -1.42
C ILE A 39 -2.77 4.78 -2.80
N LEU A 40 -1.56 4.29 -3.11
CA LEU A 40 -0.94 4.56 -4.41
C LEU A 40 -1.74 3.97 -5.56
N SER A 41 -2.34 2.79 -5.37
CA SER A 41 -3.19 2.15 -6.37
C SER A 41 -4.49 2.90 -6.57
N HIS A 42 -5.17 3.33 -5.49
CA HIS A 42 -6.36 4.18 -5.61
C HIS A 42 -6.07 5.47 -6.37
N TYR A 43 -4.94 6.12 -6.09
CA TYR A 43 -4.54 7.33 -6.81
C TYR A 43 -4.23 7.03 -8.30
N ALA A 44 -3.44 5.99 -8.58
CA ALA A 44 -3.09 5.55 -9.93
C ALA A 44 -4.30 5.14 -10.78
N LEU A 45 -5.38 4.67 -10.14
CA LEU A 45 -6.63 4.27 -10.78
C LEU A 45 -7.64 5.42 -10.86
N GLY A 46 -7.33 6.61 -10.33
CA GLY A 46 -8.24 7.76 -10.33
C GLY A 46 -9.39 7.67 -9.34
N ASN A 47 -9.33 6.74 -8.38
CA ASN A 47 -10.36 6.59 -7.33
C ASN A 47 -10.29 7.69 -6.27
N ILE A 48 -9.13 8.33 -6.11
CA ILE A 48 -8.88 9.45 -5.22
C ILE A 48 -7.98 10.47 -5.92
N ASP A 49 -8.07 11.73 -5.51
CA ASP A 49 -7.16 12.77 -6.00
C ASP A 49 -5.82 12.78 -5.25
N TYR A 50 -4.92 13.65 -5.73
CA TYR A 50 -3.56 13.79 -5.17
C TYR A 50 -3.58 14.25 -3.71
N GLU A 51 -4.43 15.22 -3.36
CA GLU A 51 -4.50 15.74 -2.00
C GLU A 51 -4.97 14.69 -1.02
N TYR A 52 -5.97 13.90 -1.41
CA TYR A 52 -6.50 12.81 -0.62
C TYR A 52 -5.45 11.72 -0.42
N ALA A 53 -4.68 11.37 -1.45
CA ALA A 53 -3.57 10.42 -1.32
C ALA A 53 -2.52 10.89 -0.30
N ILE A 54 -2.13 12.17 -0.35
CA ILE A 54 -1.20 12.78 0.61
C ILE A 54 -1.78 12.75 2.03
N LYS A 55 -3.04 13.19 2.21
CA LYS A 55 -3.73 13.19 3.51
C LYS A 55 -3.82 11.77 4.09
N ALA A 56 -4.14 10.77 3.27
CA ALA A 56 -4.24 9.38 3.70
C ALA A 56 -2.90 8.82 4.21
N LEU A 57 -1.80 9.09 3.50
CA LEU A 57 -0.45 8.70 3.93
C LEU A 57 -0.05 9.40 5.23
N LEU A 58 -0.26 10.72 5.33
CA LEU A 58 0.06 11.49 6.53
C LEU A 58 -0.75 11.05 7.74
N TYR A 59 -2.03 10.75 7.56
CA TYR A 59 -2.89 10.26 8.63
C TYR A 59 -2.40 8.91 9.17
N ALA A 60 -2.11 7.95 8.30
CA ALA A 60 -1.57 6.66 8.73
C ALA A 60 -0.21 6.81 9.43
N LYS A 61 0.69 7.62 8.87
CA LYS A 61 2.02 7.91 9.42
C LYS A 61 1.97 8.56 10.81
N ASN A 62 1.19 9.62 10.97
CA ASN A 62 1.25 10.50 12.13
C ASN A 62 0.21 10.18 13.21
N ALA A 63 -0.93 9.60 12.84
CA ALA A 63 -2.03 9.36 13.76
C ALA A 63 -2.21 7.88 14.14
N ILE A 64 -1.99 6.96 13.20
CA ILE A 64 -2.24 5.52 13.42
C ILE A 64 -0.97 4.80 13.90
N ILE A 65 0.09 4.78 13.08
CA ILE A 65 1.32 4.00 13.36
C ILE A 65 1.91 4.27 14.75
N PRO A 66 1.98 5.51 15.26
CA PRO A 66 2.54 5.79 16.58
C PRO A 66 1.80 5.07 17.71
N LYS A 67 0.48 4.87 17.55
CA LYS A 67 -0.42 4.26 18.53
C LYS A 67 -0.47 2.73 18.45
N MET A 68 0.11 2.12 17.43
CA MET A 68 0.13 0.65 17.30
C MET A 68 1.14 0.03 18.25
N ASP A 69 0.92 -1.21 18.68
CA ASP A 69 1.83 -1.93 19.58
C ASP A 69 2.99 -2.64 18.83
N TYR A 70 3.57 -1.94 17.85
CA TYR A 70 4.73 -2.45 17.12
C TYR A 70 6.02 -2.15 17.86
N SER A 71 7.06 -2.95 17.61
CA SER A 71 8.41 -2.63 18.09
C SER A 71 8.87 -1.26 17.56
N LYS A 72 9.75 -0.58 18.31
CA LYS A 72 10.29 0.73 17.92
C LYS A 72 10.95 0.70 16.54
N GLU A 73 11.64 -0.40 16.22
CA GLU A 73 12.28 -0.60 14.92
C GLU A 73 11.25 -0.65 13.79
N ILE A 74 10.18 -1.42 13.95
CA ILE A 74 9.11 -1.53 12.96
C ILE A 74 8.39 -0.19 12.76
N LYS A 75 8.08 0.53 13.85
CA LYS A 75 7.50 1.89 13.75
C LYS A 75 8.38 2.81 12.92
N LYS A 76 9.68 2.86 13.24
CA LYS A 76 10.66 3.69 12.51
C LYS A 76 10.71 3.31 11.03
N LYS A 77 10.75 2.01 10.73
CA LYS A 77 10.79 1.53 9.34
C LYS A 77 9.53 1.88 8.56
N LEU A 78 8.35 1.72 9.16
CA LEU A 78 7.09 2.12 8.54
C LEU A 78 7.03 3.62 8.31
N ILE A 79 7.35 4.44 9.33
CA ILE A 79 7.37 5.90 9.20
C ILE A 79 8.26 6.34 8.01
N ASN A 80 9.45 5.75 7.88
CA ASN A 80 10.35 6.01 6.75
C ASN A 80 9.73 5.61 5.40
N LEU A 81 9.06 4.46 5.31
CA LEU A 81 8.39 4.03 4.08
C LEU A 81 7.26 4.97 3.67
N TYR A 82 6.49 5.48 4.64
CA TYR A 82 5.47 6.49 4.37
C TYR A 82 6.10 7.81 3.89
N ASP A 83 7.26 8.20 4.41
CA ASP A 83 8.00 9.36 3.90
C ASP A 83 8.53 9.15 2.48
N GLU A 84 9.03 7.96 2.18
CA GLU A 84 9.44 7.59 0.81
C GLU A 84 8.25 7.62 -0.15
N ALA A 85 7.08 7.10 0.25
CA ALA A 85 5.86 7.15 -0.55
C ALA A 85 5.37 8.58 -0.79
N LEU A 86 5.43 9.45 0.22
CA LEU A 86 5.11 10.88 0.07
C LEU A 86 6.04 11.57 -0.93
N LYS A 87 7.36 11.34 -0.82
CA LYS A 87 8.35 11.86 -1.78
C LYS A 87 8.11 11.33 -3.19
N LEU A 88 7.72 10.06 -3.33
CA LEU A 88 7.37 9.45 -4.60
C LEU A 88 6.17 10.17 -5.25
N LEU A 89 5.08 10.38 -4.51
CA LEU A 89 3.91 11.13 -4.97
C LEU A 89 4.28 12.55 -5.38
N GLN A 90 5.05 13.26 -4.56
CA GLN A 90 5.49 14.63 -4.86
C GLN A 90 6.34 14.72 -6.13
N ARG A 91 7.20 13.72 -6.37
CA ARG A 91 8.07 13.66 -7.55
C ARG A 91 7.31 13.31 -8.82
N LEU A 92 6.42 12.32 -8.77
CA LEU A 92 5.74 11.80 -9.95
C LEU A 92 4.45 12.57 -10.29
N ARG A 93 3.76 13.11 -9.29
CA ARG A 93 2.60 14.04 -9.35
C ARG A 93 1.36 13.62 -10.12
N THR A 94 1.42 12.69 -11.07
CA THR A 94 0.27 12.30 -11.89
C THR A 94 -0.11 10.84 -11.66
N PRO A 95 -1.41 10.50 -11.76
CA PRO A 95 -1.88 9.11 -11.64
C PRO A 95 -1.14 8.17 -12.59
N GLU A 96 -0.92 8.58 -13.84
CA GLU A 96 -0.28 7.77 -14.88
C GLU A 96 1.15 7.42 -14.52
N LYS A 97 1.93 8.40 -14.02
CA LYS A 97 3.33 8.16 -13.62
C LYS A 97 3.42 7.24 -12.42
N ILE A 98 2.50 7.37 -11.45
CA ILE A 98 2.42 6.45 -10.32
C ILE A 98 2.03 5.05 -10.79
N LYS A 99 1.05 4.93 -11.70
CA LYS A 99 0.64 3.66 -12.29
C LYS A 99 1.81 2.96 -12.99
N GLN A 100 2.56 3.68 -13.82
CA GLN A 100 3.74 3.13 -14.49
C GLN A 100 4.81 2.69 -13.50
N TRP A 101 5.08 3.50 -12.47
CA TRP A 101 6.03 3.13 -11.42
C TRP A 101 5.61 1.84 -10.69
N LEU A 102 4.32 1.70 -10.35
CA LEU A 102 3.78 0.51 -9.70
C LEU A 102 3.85 -0.76 -10.57
N LEU A 103 3.69 -0.62 -11.90
CA LEU A 103 3.80 -1.71 -12.86
C LEU A 103 5.27 -2.12 -13.11
N ASN A 104 6.21 -1.17 -13.01
CA ASN A 104 7.63 -1.46 -13.15
C ASN A 104 8.19 -2.27 -11.97
N ASN A 105 7.57 -2.19 -10.79
CA ASN A 105 7.94 -3.00 -9.63
C ASN A 105 7.49 -4.47 -9.75
N GLY A 106 6.67 -4.79 -10.75
CA GLY A 106 6.22 -6.14 -11.03
C GLY A 106 4.78 -6.20 -11.52
N PRO A 107 4.30 -7.41 -11.88
CA PRO A 107 2.94 -7.57 -12.38
C PRO A 107 1.91 -7.10 -11.33
N PRO A 108 0.75 -6.59 -11.76
CA PRO A 108 -0.33 -6.23 -10.86
C PRO A 108 -0.59 -7.33 -9.83
N ARG A 109 -0.80 -6.93 -8.58
CA ARG A 109 -1.01 -7.88 -7.49
C ARG A 109 -2.29 -8.64 -7.77
N LEU A 110 -2.16 -9.94 -8.03
CA LEU A 110 -3.31 -10.82 -8.15
C LEU A 110 -4.05 -10.78 -6.82
N THR A 111 -5.28 -10.26 -6.84
CA THR A 111 -6.22 -10.44 -5.74
C THR A 111 -6.71 -11.88 -5.80
N SER A 112 -5.87 -12.83 -5.36
CA SER A 112 -6.27 -14.23 -5.23
C SER A 112 -7.20 -14.39 -4.03
N LYS A 113 -8.44 -13.92 -4.20
CA LYS A 113 -9.63 -14.30 -3.44
C LYS A 113 -10.87 -14.36 -4.34
N SER A 114 -10.72 -14.56 -5.66
CA SER A 114 -11.86 -15.09 -6.42
C SER A 114 -11.99 -16.58 -6.09
N LEU A 115 -13.23 -17.03 -5.86
CA LEU A 115 -13.55 -18.43 -5.62
C LEU A 115 -12.99 -19.32 -6.76
N GLU A 116 -12.96 -18.79 -7.99
CA GLU A 116 -12.45 -19.50 -9.18
C GLU A 116 -10.96 -19.85 -9.06
N ASN A 117 -10.13 -18.95 -8.52
CA ASN A 117 -8.70 -19.24 -8.32
C ASN A 117 -8.47 -20.32 -7.25
N TYR A 118 -9.35 -20.41 -6.25
CA TYR A 118 -9.30 -21.47 -5.24
C TYR A 118 -9.77 -22.81 -5.83
N MET A 119 -10.84 -22.80 -6.63
CA MET A 119 -11.38 -24.00 -7.26
C MET A 119 -10.45 -24.58 -8.33
N HIS A 120 -9.77 -23.76 -9.13
CA HIS A 120 -8.85 -24.25 -10.16
C HIS A 120 -7.60 -24.95 -9.59
N LYS A 121 -7.23 -24.63 -8.35
CA LYS A 121 -6.05 -25.21 -7.68
C LYS A 121 -6.28 -26.61 -7.11
N ARG A 122 -7.54 -27.08 -7.03
CA ARG A 122 -7.92 -28.41 -6.51
C ARG A 122 -8.16 -29.48 -7.59
N SER A 123 -8.12 -29.10 -8.87
CA SER A 123 -8.38 -30.02 -9.99
C SER A 123 -7.10 -30.56 -10.64
N LYS A 124 -5.97 -30.53 -9.93
CA LYS A 124 -4.71 -31.18 -10.34
C LYS A 124 -4.25 -32.15 -9.27
#